data_AF-Q7NQR8-F1
#
_entry.id   AF-Q7NQR8-F1
#
_cell.length_a   1.000
_cell.length_b   1.000
_cell.length_c   1.000
_cell.angle_alpha   90.00
_cell.angle_beta   90.00
_cell.angle_gamma   90.00
#
_symmetry.space_group_name_H-M   'P 1'
#
loop_
_entity.id
_entity.type
_entity.pdbx_description
1 polymer ?
#
loop_
_entity_poly.entity_id
_entity_poly.type
_entity_poly.pdbx_seq_one_letter_code
_entity_poly.pdbx_strand_id
1 'polypeptide(L)'
;MSFFQARLGMSNENGMAPGQIVKVLVSIVVFLVVAIWLLAKLATSGFNVDAEVMTKEAVAARLKPVGESKASDAPPGMRTGEQVYKGICMSCHATGLAGSPKFGDAGAWGPRIAKGWDMLVNHALHGFNAMPAKGGATDLSDDEVKRAVAYMGNAGGAKFTEPPVGGAAGAAAAADPAVVGKKIYDSVCVACHGAGVAGAPKFGDKAAWAARLKPGMDEVVKIATKGLNAMPPKGGYTGSDAEFRSAIEYMVNNSK
;
A
#
# COMPACT_ATOMS: atom_id res chain seq x y z
N MET A 1 69.90 -19.43 51.97
CA MET A 1 70.85 -20.40 51.38
C MET A 1 70.07 -21.70 51.21
N SER A 2 69.80 -22.28 50.06
CA SER A 2 70.47 -22.17 48.76
C SER A 2 69.55 -22.71 47.64
N PHE A 3 69.46 -21.91 46.57
CA PHE A 3 69.59 -22.29 45.16
C PHE A 3 68.60 -23.29 44.48
N PHE A 4 67.80 -22.72 43.55
CA PHE A 4 67.85 -22.98 42.10
C PHE A 4 67.50 -24.40 41.59
N GLN A 5 66.34 -24.56 40.94
CA GLN A 5 66.29 -24.80 39.49
C GLN A 5 64.86 -24.75 38.92
N ALA A 6 64.71 -23.96 37.85
CA ALA A 6 63.63 -24.03 36.90
C ALA A 6 63.76 -25.28 36.03
N ARG A 7 62.63 -25.86 35.59
CA ARG A 7 62.58 -26.56 34.31
C ARG A 7 61.21 -26.37 33.64
N LEU A 8 61.25 -25.58 32.58
CA LEU A 8 60.26 -25.55 31.49
C LEU A 8 60.01 -26.96 30.97
N GLY A 9 58.74 -27.30 30.79
CA GLY A 9 58.28 -28.53 30.15
C GLY A 9 57.04 -28.26 29.30
N MET A 10 57.16 -27.36 28.33
CA MET A 10 56.27 -27.36 27.16
C MET A 10 56.58 -28.62 26.34
N SER A 11 55.88 -29.72 26.63
CA SER A 11 55.90 -30.89 25.75
C SER A 11 54.89 -30.66 24.62
N ASN A 12 55.36 -30.03 23.53
CA ASN A 12 54.68 -30.05 22.25
C ASN A 12 55.30 -31.18 21.41
N GLU A 13 54.92 -32.42 21.71
CA GLU A 13 55.48 -33.63 21.08
C GLU A 13 54.41 -34.30 20.20
N ASN A 14 54.01 -33.66 19.11
CA ASN A 14 53.30 -34.34 18.01
C ASN A 14 54.33 -34.86 16.99
N GLY A 15 55.23 -35.74 17.43
CA GLY A 15 56.18 -36.43 16.57
C GLY A 15 55.58 -37.71 15.98
N MET A 16 55.01 -37.65 14.77
CA MET A 16 54.58 -38.87 14.07
C MET A 16 55.78 -39.75 13.71
N ALA A 17 55.69 -41.05 14.00
CA ALA A 17 56.71 -42.01 13.59
C ALA A 17 56.92 -42.01 12.06
N PRO A 18 58.14 -42.26 11.54
CA PRO A 18 58.44 -42.17 10.10
C PRO A 18 57.52 -43.01 9.21
N GLY A 19 57.14 -44.21 9.66
CA GLY A 19 56.19 -45.07 8.95
C GLY A 19 54.74 -44.58 8.99
N GLN A 20 54.39 -43.74 9.97
CA GLN A 20 53.09 -43.08 10.07
C GLN A 20 53.03 -41.83 9.17
N ILE A 21 54.13 -41.09 9.06
CA ILE A 21 54.26 -39.95 8.11
C ILE A 21 54.07 -40.44 6.67
N VAL A 22 54.72 -41.55 6.27
CA VAL A 22 54.57 -42.10 4.92
C VAL A 22 53.13 -42.52 4.62
N LYS A 23 52.45 -43.17 5.58
CA LYS A 23 51.03 -43.56 5.44
C LYS A 23 50.11 -42.34 5.34
N VAL A 24 50.35 -41.31 6.14
CA VAL A 24 49.59 -40.04 6.11
C VAL A 24 49.81 -39.34 4.77
N LEU A 25 51.05 -39.23 4.28
CA LEU A 25 51.35 -38.62 2.99
C LEU A 25 50.69 -39.38 1.83
N VAL A 26 50.74 -40.72 1.82
CA VAL A 26 50.05 -41.53 0.82
C VAL A 26 48.53 -41.35 0.91
N SER A 27 47.96 -41.31 2.11
CA SER A 27 46.52 -41.08 2.28
C SER A 27 46.07 -39.70 1.82
N ILE A 28 46.89 -38.65 2.03
CA ILE A 28 46.64 -37.30 1.54
C ILE A 28 46.72 -37.26 0.03
N VAL A 29 47.73 -37.88 -0.57
CA VAL A 29 47.86 -37.92 -2.04
C VAL A 29 46.69 -38.66 -2.67
N VAL A 30 46.27 -39.80 -2.11
CA VAL A 30 45.10 -40.55 -2.60
C VAL A 30 43.82 -39.72 -2.43
N PHE A 31 43.64 -39.07 -1.28
CA PHE A 31 42.49 -38.18 -1.04
C PHE A 31 42.45 -37.02 -2.03
N LEU A 32 43.60 -36.38 -2.32
CA LEU A 32 43.69 -35.30 -3.28
C LEU A 32 43.38 -35.78 -4.70
N VAL A 33 43.87 -36.95 -5.11
CA VAL A 33 43.56 -37.53 -6.43
C VAL A 33 42.07 -37.84 -6.55
N VAL A 34 41.46 -38.43 -5.53
CA VAL A 34 40.02 -38.72 -5.50
C VAL A 34 39.20 -37.43 -5.48
N ALA A 35 39.62 -36.41 -4.71
CA ALA A 35 38.96 -35.12 -4.66
C ALA A 35 39.03 -34.40 -6.02
N ILE A 36 40.20 -34.38 -6.67
CA ILE A 36 40.37 -33.82 -8.02
C ILE A 36 39.53 -34.57 -9.04
N TRP A 37 39.48 -35.91 -8.96
CA TRP A 37 38.63 -36.72 -9.83
C TRP A 37 37.14 -36.44 -9.60
N LEU A 38 36.68 -36.34 -8.34
CA LEU A 38 35.30 -35.97 -8.01
C LEU A 38 34.96 -34.55 -8.44
N LEU A 39 35.89 -33.60 -8.33
CA LEU A 39 35.72 -32.23 -8.82
C LEU A 39 35.64 -32.18 -10.34
N ALA A 40 36.49 -32.94 -11.05
CA ALA A 40 36.41 -33.07 -12.50
C ALA A 40 35.09 -33.74 -12.92
N LYS A 41 34.63 -34.76 -12.18
CA LYS A 41 33.34 -35.43 -12.41
C LYS A 41 32.18 -34.46 -12.12
N LEU A 42 32.24 -33.66 -11.06
CA LEU A 42 31.24 -32.66 -10.72
C LEU A 42 31.16 -31.57 -11.80
N ALA A 43 32.31 -31.04 -12.23
CA ALA A 43 32.42 -30.04 -13.28
C ALA A 43 31.94 -30.55 -14.66
N THR A 44 32.10 -31.85 -14.94
CA THR A 44 31.66 -32.46 -16.20
C THR A 44 30.28 -33.12 -16.13
N SER A 45 29.68 -33.26 -14.93
CA SER A 45 28.38 -33.94 -14.72
C SER A 45 27.15 -33.14 -15.15
N GLY A 46 27.32 -32.09 -15.95
CA GLY A 46 26.19 -31.33 -16.50
C GLY A 46 25.51 -30.42 -15.47
N PHE A 47 26.22 -30.01 -14.41
CA PHE A 47 25.77 -28.95 -13.51
C PHE A 47 25.87 -27.61 -14.26
N ASN A 48 24.90 -27.36 -15.15
CA ASN A 48 24.75 -26.06 -15.79
C ASN A 48 24.29 -25.08 -14.72
N VAL A 49 25.25 -24.34 -14.15
CA VAL A 49 24.92 -23.08 -13.48
C VAL A 49 24.67 -22.12 -14.61
N ASP A 50 23.42 -22.02 -15.07
CA ASP A 50 23.07 -21.05 -16.10
C ASP A 50 23.47 -19.66 -15.58
N ALA A 51 24.54 -19.09 -16.14
CA ALA A 51 24.95 -17.73 -15.79
C ALA A 51 23.78 -16.75 -16.00
N GLU A 52 22.89 -17.09 -16.95
CA GLU A 52 21.58 -16.50 -17.19
C GLU A 52 20.79 -16.31 -15.88
N VAL A 53 20.62 -17.33 -15.03
CA VAL A 53 19.80 -17.21 -13.81
C VAL A 53 20.43 -16.35 -12.72
N MET A 54 21.73 -16.07 -12.79
CA MET A 54 22.48 -15.17 -11.91
C MET A 54 22.66 -13.77 -12.52
N THR A 55 22.23 -13.54 -13.76
CA THR A 55 22.27 -12.20 -14.35
C THR A 55 21.32 -11.26 -13.62
N LYS A 56 21.69 -9.98 -13.54
CA LYS A 56 20.78 -8.91 -13.09
C LYS A 56 19.47 -8.91 -13.88
N GLU A 57 19.49 -9.44 -15.10
CA GLU A 57 18.35 -9.52 -16.00
C GLU A 57 17.38 -10.65 -15.63
N ALA A 58 17.88 -11.83 -15.24
CA ALA A 58 17.02 -12.90 -14.73
C ALA A 58 16.57 -12.68 -13.28
N VAL A 59 17.31 -11.88 -12.49
CA VAL A 59 16.83 -11.35 -11.21
C VAL A 59 15.76 -10.29 -11.47
N ALA A 60 15.98 -9.35 -12.40
CA ALA A 60 15.00 -8.35 -12.80
C ALA A 60 13.73 -8.98 -13.39
N ALA A 61 13.86 -10.07 -14.15
CA ALA A 61 12.74 -10.82 -14.70
C ALA A 61 11.88 -11.50 -13.62
N ARG A 62 12.49 -11.89 -12.48
CA ARG A 62 11.80 -12.43 -11.31
C ARG A 62 11.30 -11.35 -10.33
N LEU A 63 11.87 -10.15 -10.40
CA LEU A 63 11.39 -8.93 -9.72
C LEU A 63 10.31 -8.20 -10.51
N LYS A 64 10.03 -8.61 -11.75
CA LYS A 64 8.80 -8.17 -12.42
C LYS A 64 7.64 -8.55 -11.51
N PRO A 65 6.70 -7.64 -11.24
CA PRO A 65 5.58 -7.93 -10.37
C PRO A 65 4.91 -9.23 -10.83
N VAL A 66 4.94 -10.23 -9.95
CA VAL A 66 4.30 -11.52 -10.18
C VAL A 66 2.80 -11.28 -10.14
N GLY A 67 2.23 -11.06 -11.33
CA GLY A 67 0.80 -10.88 -11.55
C GLY A 67 0.37 -9.42 -11.49
N GLU A 68 -0.17 -8.93 -12.60
CA GLU A 68 -1.18 -7.87 -12.55
C GLU A 68 -2.42 -8.45 -11.86
N SER A 69 -2.45 -8.38 -10.52
CA SER A 69 -3.63 -8.77 -9.76
C SER A 69 -4.72 -7.72 -10.02
N LYS A 70 -5.61 -8.01 -10.97
CA LYS A 70 -6.78 -7.18 -11.19
C LYS A 70 -7.77 -7.43 -10.06
N ALA A 71 -8.02 -6.38 -9.29
CA ALA A 71 -8.96 -6.40 -8.17
C ALA A 71 -10.38 -6.83 -8.57
N SER A 72 -10.81 -6.55 -9.81
CA SER A 72 -12.04 -7.06 -10.45
C SER A 72 -12.17 -6.51 -11.88
N ASP A 73 -13.24 -6.92 -12.58
CA ASP A 73 -13.65 -6.39 -13.89
C ASP A 73 -14.11 -4.92 -13.86
N ALA A 74 -14.43 -4.36 -12.68
CA ALA A 74 -14.78 -2.96 -12.60
C ALA A 74 -13.53 -2.07 -12.80
N PRO A 75 -13.65 -0.90 -13.45
CA PRO A 75 -12.54 0.01 -13.66
C PRO A 75 -11.86 0.42 -12.34
N PRO A 76 -10.54 0.69 -12.35
CA PRO A 76 -9.87 1.34 -11.22
C PRO A 76 -10.64 2.56 -10.71
N GLY A 77 -10.79 2.66 -9.40
CA GLY A 77 -11.59 3.68 -8.73
C GLY A 77 -13.04 3.32 -8.46
N MET A 78 -13.61 2.37 -9.22
CA MET A 78 -15.03 2.00 -9.16
C MET A 78 -15.29 0.71 -8.39
N ARG A 79 -14.27 0.11 -7.77
CA ARG A 79 -14.42 -1.18 -7.07
C ARG A 79 -14.88 -0.98 -5.63
N THR A 80 -15.81 -1.80 -5.16
CA THR A 80 -16.21 -1.85 -3.74
C THR A 80 -15.09 -2.41 -2.87
N GLY A 81 -15.16 -2.19 -1.55
CA GLY A 81 -14.20 -2.80 -0.62
C GLY A 81 -14.20 -4.33 -0.67
N GLU A 82 -15.37 -4.93 -0.88
CA GLU A 82 -15.51 -6.38 -1.05
C GLU A 82 -14.83 -6.89 -2.33
N GLN A 83 -14.99 -6.19 -3.45
CA GLN A 83 -14.35 -6.56 -4.72
C GLN A 83 -12.83 -6.52 -4.58
N VAL A 84 -12.29 -5.46 -3.99
CA VAL A 84 -10.85 -5.33 -3.73
C VAL A 84 -10.34 -6.43 -2.79
N TYR A 85 -11.10 -6.74 -1.73
CA TYR A 85 -10.76 -7.82 -0.82
C TYR A 85 -10.67 -9.17 -1.56
N LYS A 86 -11.69 -9.52 -2.34
CA LYS A 86 -11.73 -10.80 -3.08
C LYS A 86 -10.64 -10.88 -4.15
N GLY A 87 -10.37 -9.79 -4.86
CA GLY A 87 -9.39 -9.80 -5.94
C GLY A 87 -7.93 -9.81 -5.47
N ILE A 88 -7.64 -9.19 -4.33
CA ILE A 88 -6.24 -8.95 -3.89
C ILE A 88 -6.01 -9.40 -2.46
N CYS A 89 -6.77 -8.85 -1.51
CA CYS A 89 -6.41 -8.95 -0.09
C CYS A 89 -6.63 -10.35 0.50
N MET A 90 -7.58 -11.12 -0.03
CA MET A 90 -7.94 -12.44 0.50
C MET A 90 -6.81 -13.46 0.41
N SER A 91 -5.89 -13.28 -0.56
CA SER A 91 -4.71 -14.14 -0.75
C SER A 91 -3.89 -14.28 0.55
N CYS A 92 -3.84 -13.21 1.35
CA CYS A 92 -3.18 -13.22 2.65
C CYS A 92 -4.20 -13.27 3.80
N HIS A 93 -5.21 -12.41 3.74
CA HIS A 93 -6.09 -12.17 4.89
C HIS A 93 -7.22 -13.19 5.06
N ALA A 94 -7.45 -14.12 4.12
CA ALA A 94 -8.42 -15.19 4.35
C ALA A 94 -7.90 -16.22 5.37
N THR A 95 -6.63 -16.60 5.25
CA THR A 95 -6.01 -17.65 6.08
C THR A 95 -5.03 -17.11 7.12
N GLY A 96 -4.73 -15.81 7.08
CA GLY A 96 -3.78 -15.17 7.99
C GLY A 96 -2.32 -15.41 7.59
N LEU A 97 -2.05 -15.51 6.28
CA LEU A 97 -0.71 -15.70 5.73
C LEU A 97 0.25 -14.64 6.27
N ALA A 98 1.48 -15.02 6.59
CA ALA A 98 2.52 -14.15 7.13
C ALA A 98 2.10 -13.36 8.40
N GLY A 99 1.17 -13.90 9.19
CA GLY A 99 0.66 -13.24 10.40
C GLY A 99 -0.34 -12.11 10.11
N SER A 100 -0.92 -12.08 8.91
CA SER A 100 -1.98 -11.14 8.59
C SER A 100 -3.24 -11.39 9.44
N PRO A 101 -3.99 -10.34 9.85
CA PRO A 101 -5.24 -10.53 10.55
C PRO A 101 -6.26 -11.19 9.64
N LYS A 102 -6.83 -12.32 10.11
CA LYS A 102 -7.84 -13.08 9.37
C LYS A 102 -9.11 -12.26 9.22
N PHE A 103 -9.70 -12.26 8.04
CA PHE A 103 -10.96 -11.60 7.78
C PHE A 103 -12.06 -12.15 8.70
N GLY A 104 -12.82 -11.27 9.36
CA GLY A 104 -13.88 -11.65 10.29
C GLY A 104 -13.42 -12.06 11.69
N ASP A 105 -12.13 -12.16 11.95
CA ASP A 105 -11.61 -12.53 13.28
C ASP A 105 -11.61 -11.31 14.22
N ALA A 106 -12.70 -11.14 14.97
CA ALA A 106 -12.85 -10.02 15.91
C ALA A 106 -11.71 -9.96 16.96
N GLY A 107 -11.13 -11.10 17.35
CA GLY A 107 -10.02 -11.14 18.31
C GLY A 107 -8.74 -10.58 17.71
N ALA A 108 -8.43 -10.93 16.46
CA ALA A 108 -7.28 -10.39 15.74
C ALA A 108 -7.45 -8.92 15.34
N TRP A 109 -8.68 -8.49 15.06
CA TRP A 109 -9.00 -7.13 14.60
C TRP A 109 -9.20 -6.13 15.75
N GLY A 110 -9.70 -6.55 16.92
CA GLY A 110 -9.97 -5.64 18.06
C GLY A 110 -8.81 -4.70 18.42
N PRO A 111 -7.59 -5.21 18.69
CA PRO A 111 -6.43 -4.36 19.00
C PRO A 111 -6.01 -3.44 17.85
N ARG A 112 -6.31 -3.82 16.61
CA ARG A 112 -5.99 -3.06 15.40
C ARG A 112 -6.99 -1.94 15.17
N ILE A 113 -8.29 -2.24 15.34
CA ILE A 113 -9.39 -1.28 15.32
C ILE A 113 -9.18 -0.21 16.40
N ALA A 114 -8.70 -0.61 17.59
CA ALA A 114 -8.38 0.32 18.67
C ALA A 114 -7.28 1.34 18.32
N LYS A 115 -6.46 1.10 17.29
CA LYS A 115 -5.50 2.09 16.77
C LYS A 115 -6.16 3.20 15.95
N GLY A 116 -7.43 3.01 15.58
CA GLY A 116 -8.20 3.97 14.82
C GLY A 116 -8.08 3.79 13.30
N TRP A 117 -8.98 4.49 12.60
CA TRP A 117 -9.12 4.46 11.15
C TRP A 117 -7.86 4.92 10.42
N ASP A 118 -7.31 6.08 10.79
CA ASP A 118 -6.21 6.71 10.07
C ASP A 118 -4.95 5.83 10.05
N MET A 119 -4.66 5.17 11.17
CA MET A 119 -3.52 4.26 11.29
C MET A 119 -3.68 3.01 10.40
N LEU A 120 -4.89 2.44 10.37
CA LEU A 120 -5.18 1.27 9.53
C LEU A 120 -5.09 1.60 8.05
N VAL A 121 -5.64 2.74 7.65
CA VAL A 121 -5.57 3.22 6.27
C VAL A 121 -4.12 3.52 5.87
N ASN A 122 -3.37 4.19 6.73
CA ASN A 122 -1.96 4.51 6.46
C ASN A 122 -1.13 3.23 6.21
N HIS A 123 -1.26 2.23 7.10
CA HIS A 123 -0.60 0.94 6.93
C HIS A 123 -1.04 0.21 5.65
N ALA A 124 -2.32 0.28 5.27
CA ALA A 124 -2.80 -0.35 4.05
C ALA A 124 -2.29 0.35 2.78
N LEU A 125 -2.17 1.68 2.79
CA LEU A 125 -1.68 2.47 1.66
C LEU A 125 -0.18 2.33 1.47
N HIS A 126 0.60 2.35 2.55
CA HIS A 126 2.06 2.42 2.49
C HIS A 126 2.75 1.08 2.79
N GLY A 127 2.00 0.08 3.22
CA GLY A 127 2.51 -1.22 3.65
C GLY A 127 2.88 -1.22 5.13
N PHE A 128 2.88 -2.41 5.72
CA PHE A 128 3.20 -2.60 7.14
C PHE A 128 3.67 -4.04 7.38
N ASN A 129 4.84 -4.21 7.99
CA ASN A 129 5.51 -5.51 8.15
C ASN A 129 5.60 -6.25 6.81
N ALA A 130 5.03 -7.45 6.72
CA ALA A 130 4.99 -8.27 5.51
C ALA A 130 3.88 -7.85 4.52
N MET A 131 3.01 -6.89 4.87
CA MET A 131 1.97 -6.39 3.97
C MET A 131 2.55 -5.33 3.02
N PRO A 132 2.53 -5.56 1.70
CA PRO A 132 2.98 -4.57 0.72
C PRO A 132 2.03 -3.36 0.63
N ALA A 133 2.56 -2.22 0.17
CA ALA A 133 1.78 -1.03 -0.13
C ALA A 133 0.61 -1.36 -1.06
N LYS A 134 -0.61 -0.92 -0.69
CA LYS A 134 -1.86 -1.19 -1.41
C LYS A 134 -2.11 -2.69 -1.70
N GLY A 135 -1.62 -3.58 -0.85
CA GLY A 135 -1.75 -5.02 -1.08
C GLY A 135 -0.93 -5.54 -2.28
N GLY A 136 0.01 -4.74 -2.79
CA GLY A 136 0.86 -5.10 -3.93
C GLY A 136 0.26 -4.77 -5.29
N ALA A 137 -0.95 -4.22 -5.33
CA ALA A 137 -1.59 -3.81 -6.56
C ALA A 137 -1.23 -2.38 -6.96
N THR A 138 -0.79 -2.21 -8.19
CA THR A 138 -0.42 -0.91 -8.76
C THR A 138 -1.61 -0.12 -9.30
N ASP A 139 -2.75 -0.79 -9.51
CA ASP A 139 -3.96 -0.21 -10.10
C ASP A 139 -5.03 0.19 -9.06
N LEU A 140 -4.77 0.01 -7.77
CA LEU A 140 -5.70 0.43 -6.71
C LEU A 140 -5.60 1.92 -6.42
N SER A 141 -6.76 2.59 -6.48
CA SER A 141 -6.90 3.93 -5.94
C SER A 141 -6.86 3.92 -4.41
N ASP A 142 -6.50 5.05 -3.81
CA ASP A 142 -6.46 5.16 -2.34
C ASP A 142 -7.85 4.95 -1.73
N ASP A 143 -8.90 5.35 -2.43
CA ASP A 143 -10.28 5.15 -1.98
C ASP A 143 -10.69 3.68 -2.07
N GLU A 144 -10.24 2.94 -3.09
CA GLU A 144 -10.43 1.48 -3.15
C GLU A 144 -9.75 0.76 -1.97
N VAL A 145 -8.55 1.21 -1.59
CA VAL A 145 -7.86 0.69 -0.41
C VAL A 145 -8.62 1.04 0.88
N LYS A 146 -9.06 2.29 1.04
CA LYS A 146 -9.88 2.69 2.20
C LYS A 146 -11.17 1.87 2.28
N ARG A 147 -11.84 1.64 1.15
CA ARG A 147 -13.03 0.79 1.10
C ARG A 147 -12.74 -0.64 1.54
N ALA A 148 -11.63 -1.23 1.08
CA ALA A 148 -11.21 -2.55 1.53
C ALA A 148 -10.90 -2.58 3.03
N VAL A 149 -10.24 -1.56 3.58
CA VAL A 149 -9.99 -1.42 5.02
C VAL A 149 -11.30 -1.33 5.81
N ALA A 150 -12.28 -0.54 5.35
CA ALA A 150 -13.59 -0.47 5.96
C ALA A 150 -14.29 -1.83 5.95
N TYR A 151 -14.33 -2.51 4.79
CA TYR A 151 -14.94 -3.82 4.63
C TYR A 151 -14.33 -4.88 5.58
N MET A 152 -13.00 -4.98 5.64
CA MET A 152 -12.30 -5.93 6.50
C MET A 152 -12.39 -5.58 7.99
N GLY A 153 -12.25 -4.30 8.33
CA GLY A 153 -12.38 -3.82 9.71
C GLY A 153 -13.79 -4.03 10.25
N ASN A 154 -14.82 -3.77 9.44
CA ASN A 154 -16.22 -3.94 9.83
C ASN A 154 -16.57 -5.43 10.01
N ALA A 155 -16.03 -6.31 9.17
CA ALA A 155 -16.13 -7.75 9.39
C ALA A 155 -15.46 -8.18 10.71
N GLY A 156 -14.38 -7.50 11.12
CA GLY A 156 -13.72 -7.67 12.42
C GLY A 156 -14.40 -6.95 13.59
N GLY A 157 -15.57 -6.32 13.41
CA GLY A 157 -16.33 -5.66 14.47
C GLY A 157 -16.20 -4.13 14.54
N ALA A 158 -15.55 -3.48 13.57
CA ALA A 158 -15.54 -2.02 13.46
C ALA A 158 -16.87 -1.47 12.92
N LYS A 159 -17.00 -0.14 12.95
CA LYS A 159 -18.10 0.62 12.33
C LYS A 159 -17.54 1.75 11.46
N PHE A 160 -16.54 1.43 10.65
CA PHE A 160 -15.93 2.38 9.72
C PHE A 160 -16.88 2.72 8.59
N THR A 161 -16.90 4.00 8.21
CA THR A 161 -17.65 4.49 7.07
C THR A 161 -16.85 4.21 5.79
N GLU A 162 -17.47 3.52 4.84
CA GLU A 162 -16.88 3.24 3.55
C GLU A 162 -16.99 4.48 2.63
N PRO A 163 -15.89 4.93 1.99
CA PRO A 163 -15.97 5.94 0.93
C PRO A 163 -16.94 5.52 -0.18
N PRO A 164 -17.73 6.43 -0.78
CA PRO A 164 -18.66 6.08 -1.83
C PRO A 164 -17.94 5.52 -3.08
N VAL A 165 -18.53 4.50 -3.68
CA VAL A 165 -18.08 3.96 -4.98
C VAL A 165 -18.41 4.98 -6.07
N GLY A 166 -17.41 5.31 -6.90
CA GLY A 166 -17.53 6.42 -7.86
C GLY A 166 -17.25 7.80 -7.28
N GLY A 167 -16.80 7.87 -6.02
CA GLY A 167 -16.04 9.02 -5.53
C GLY A 167 -14.69 9.10 -6.26
N ALA A 168 -14.43 10.27 -6.85
CA ALA A 168 -13.34 10.61 -7.75
C ALA A 168 -12.03 9.84 -7.54
N ALA A 169 -11.82 8.79 -8.33
CA ALA A 169 -10.49 8.29 -8.62
C ALA A 169 -9.73 9.37 -9.40
N GLY A 170 -8.77 10.00 -8.73
CA GLY A 170 -7.94 11.04 -9.31
C GLY A 170 -7.90 12.30 -8.45
N ALA A 171 -7.50 12.18 -7.20
CA ALA A 171 -6.96 13.31 -6.45
C ALA A 171 -5.61 12.87 -5.87
N ALA A 172 -4.59 12.91 -6.74
CA ALA A 172 -3.20 12.81 -6.34
C ALA A 172 -2.96 13.79 -5.19
N ALA A 173 -2.48 13.29 -4.05
CA ALA A 173 -2.04 14.07 -2.88
C ALA A 173 -2.93 15.30 -2.58
N ALA A 174 -4.22 15.09 -2.30
CA ALA A 174 -5.11 16.23 -2.05
C ALA A 174 -5.16 16.59 -0.57
N ALA A 175 -4.76 17.84 -0.29
CA ALA A 175 -5.17 18.58 0.88
C ALA A 175 -6.67 18.37 1.16
N ASP A 176 -7.02 18.44 2.45
CA ASP A 176 -8.40 18.36 2.97
C ASP A 176 -9.42 18.93 1.96
N PRO A 177 -10.43 18.14 1.53
CA PRO A 177 -11.48 18.60 0.61
C PRO A 177 -12.14 19.91 1.07
N ALA A 178 -12.20 20.19 2.37
CA ALA A 178 -12.68 21.46 2.89
C ALA A 178 -11.71 22.63 2.56
N VAL A 179 -10.40 22.40 2.59
CA VAL A 179 -9.36 23.38 2.19
C VAL A 179 -9.39 23.64 0.69
N VAL A 180 -9.51 22.58 -0.12
CA VAL A 180 -9.64 22.69 -1.58
C VAL A 180 -10.93 23.42 -1.96
N GLY A 181 -12.06 23.00 -1.38
CA GLY A 181 -13.36 23.62 -1.60
C GLY A 181 -13.39 25.09 -1.20
N LYS A 182 -12.81 25.44 -0.04
CA LYS A 182 -12.66 26.83 0.40
C LYS A 182 -11.84 27.65 -0.59
N LYS A 183 -10.69 27.15 -1.03
CA LYS A 183 -9.81 27.85 -1.98
C LYS A 183 -10.52 28.16 -3.29
N ILE A 184 -11.27 27.19 -3.82
CA ILE A 184 -12.02 27.36 -5.07
C ILE A 184 -13.16 28.36 -4.86
N TYR A 185 -13.90 28.26 -3.76
CA TYR A 185 -14.92 29.22 -3.40
C TYR A 185 -14.36 30.66 -3.35
N ASP A 186 -13.26 30.86 -2.62
CA ASP A 186 -12.62 32.17 -2.47
C ASP A 186 -12.12 32.72 -3.81
N SER A 187 -11.73 31.86 -4.76
CA SER A 187 -11.17 32.29 -6.06
C SER A 187 -12.23 32.56 -7.14
N VAL A 188 -13.31 31.79 -7.18
CA VAL A 188 -14.28 31.82 -8.30
C VAL A 188 -15.70 32.14 -7.83
N CYS A 189 -16.14 31.52 -6.74
CA CYS A 189 -17.55 31.53 -6.38
C CYS A 189 -17.95 32.74 -5.52
N VAL A 190 -17.05 33.23 -4.66
CA VAL A 190 -17.32 34.31 -3.69
C VAL A 190 -17.75 35.62 -4.36
N ALA A 191 -17.26 35.88 -5.58
CA ALA A 191 -17.59 37.07 -6.35
C ALA A 191 -19.11 37.25 -6.52
N CYS A 192 -19.84 36.15 -6.68
CA CYS A 192 -21.30 36.17 -6.78
C CYS A 192 -21.98 35.71 -5.48
N HIS A 193 -21.48 34.62 -4.87
CA HIS A 193 -22.15 33.99 -3.73
C HIS A 193 -21.82 34.62 -2.37
N GLY A 194 -20.82 35.51 -2.27
CA GLY A 194 -20.53 36.24 -1.03
C GLY A 194 -21.62 37.27 -0.70
N ALA A 195 -22.06 38.02 -1.70
CA ALA A 195 -23.12 39.03 -1.57
C ALA A 195 -24.50 38.58 -2.09
N GLY A 196 -24.57 37.43 -2.77
CA GLY A 196 -25.81 36.97 -3.41
C GLY A 196 -26.14 37.73 -4.70
N VAL A 197 -25.11 38.11 -5.47
CA VAL A 197 -25.24 38.87 -6.71
C VAL A 197 -26.13 38.13 -7.71
N ALA A 198 -27.00 38.87 -8.41
CA ALA A 198 -27.91 38.33 -9.43
C ALA A 198 -28.80 37.18 -8.93
N GLY A 199 -29.16 37.18 -7.64
CA GLY A 199 -30.01 36.15 -7.03
C GLY A 199 -29.27 34.85 -6.68
N ALA A 200 -27.93 34.87 -6.68
CA ALA A 200 -27.13 33.76 -6.19
C ALA A 200 -27.46 33.47 -4.72
N PRO A 201 -27.55 32.19 -4.29
CA PRO A 201 -27.69 31.86 -2.89
C PRO A 201 -26.48 32.39 -2.12
N LYS A 202 -26.76 33.27 -1.15
CA LYS A 202 -25.72 33.88 -0.33
C LYS A 202 -25.08 32.83 0.56
N PHE A 203 -23.76 32.79 0.58
CA PHE A 203 -22.99 31.92 1.46
C PHE A 203 -23.35 32.21 2.93
N GLY A 204 -23.63 31.15 3.70
CA GLY A 204 -24.08 31.22 5.10
C GLY A 204 -25.60 31.41 5.28
N ASP A 205 -26.37 31.65 4.22
CA ASP A 205 -27.82 31.84 4.33
C ASP A 205 -28.58 30.51 4.40
N LYS A 206 -28.83 30.05 5.62
CA LYS A 206 -29.48 28.77 5.88
C LYS A 206 -30.84 28.61 5.20
N ALA A 207 -31.64 29.69 5.14
CA ALA A 207 -32.97 29.62 4.53
C ALA A 207 -32.88 29.48 3.01
N ALA A 208 -31.98 30.24 2.38
CA ALA A 208 -31.76 30.16 0.94
C ALA A 208 -31.20 28.79 0.51
N TRP A 209 -30.32 28.19 1.31
CA TRP A 209 -29.69 26.91 1.02
C TRP A 209 -30.60 25.72 1.33
N ALA A 210 -31.38 25.75 2.41
CA ALA A 210 -32.33 24.68 2.74
C ALA A 210 -33.33 24.41 1.61
N ALA A 211 -33.86 25.46 0.97
CA ALA A 211 -34.78 25.31 -0.17
C ALA A 211 -34.11 24.65 -1.39
N ARG A 212 -32.84 24.98 -1.65
CA ARG A 212 -32.07 24.51 -2.80
C ARG A 212 -31.51 23.10 -2.61
N LEU A 213 -31.38 22.66 -1.37
CA LEU A 213 -30.88 21.32 -1.02
C LEU A 213 -31.97 20.24 -0.95
N LYS A 214 -33.25 20.61 -1.05
CA LYS A 214 -34.39 19.67 -1.11
C LYS A 214 -34.21 18.51 -2.12
N PRO A 215 -33.74 18.73 -3.37
CA PRO A 215 -33.52 17.64 -4.31
C PRO A 215 -32.29 16.77 -4.02
N GLY A 216 -31.48 17.10 -3.00
CA GLY A 216 -30.25 16.39 -2.64
C GLY A 216 -28.99 16.99 -3.29
N MET A 217 -27.82 16.62 -2.74
CA MET A 217 -26.56 17.23 -3.13
C MET A 217 -26.18 16.96 -4.59
N ASP A 218 -26.38 15.74 -5.09
CA ASP A 218 -25.99 15.37 -6.45
C ASP A 218 -26.74 16.18 -7.51
N GLU A 219 -28.03 16.45 -7.28
CA GLU A 219 -28.81 17.27 -8.20
C GLU A 219 -28.35 18.74 -8.16
N VAL A 220 -27.96 19.25 -6.98
CA VAL A 220 -27.36 20.59 -6.86
C VAL A 220 -26.04 20.68 -7.64
N VAL A 221 -25.16 19.67 -7.54
CA VAL A 221 -23.92 19.61 -8.34
C VAL A 221 -24.25 19.61 -9.83
N LYS A 222 -25.19 18.78 -10.26
CA LYS A 222 -25.58 18.67 -11.67
C LYS A 222 -26.13 19.98 -12.23
N ILE A 223 -26.99 20.68 -11.47
CA ILE A 223 -27.51 21.99 -11.84
C ILE A 223 -26.36 23.00 -11.93
N ALA A 224 -25.48 23.04 -10.92
CA ALA A 224 -24.35 23.97 -10.87
C ALA A 224 -23.32 23.71 -12.01
N THR A 225 -23.13 22.45 -12.40
CA THR A 225 -22.26 22.07 -13.53
C THR A 225 -22.83 22.58 -14.86
N LYS A 226 -24.14 22.50 -15.06
CA LYS A 226 -24.80 23.02 -16.27
C LYS A 226 -24.95 24.54 -16.28
N GLY A 227 -24.87 25.16 -15.11
CA GLY A 227 -25.23 26.57 -14.91
C GLY A 227 -26.73 26.74 -14.73
N LEU A 228 -27.12 27.84 -14.07
CA LEU A 228 -28.52 28.16 -13.80
C LEU A 228 -28.72 29.68 -13.76
N ASN A 229 -29.64 30.19 -14.57
CA ASN A 229 -29.90 31.63 -14.68
C ASN A 229 -28.62 32.41 -15.00
N ALA A 230 -28.25 33.38 -14.16
CA ALA A 230 -27.02 34.16 -14.29
C ALA A 230 -25.75 33.41 -13.86
N MET A 231 -25.87 32.20 -13.29
CA MET A 231 -24.71 31.37 -12.92
C MET A 231 -24.19 30.61 -14.15
N PRO A 232 -22.96 30.87 -14.61
CA PRO A 232 -22.38 30.13 -15.74
C PRO A 232 -22.12 28.64 -15.37
N PRO A 233 -21.90 27.76 -16.36
CA PRO A 233 -21.50 26.38 -16.12
C PRO A 233 -20.30 26.32 -15.18
N LYS A 234 -20.41 25.49 -14.13
CA LYS A 234 -19.43 25.38 -13.05
C LYS A 234 -19.07 26.70 -12.34
N GLY A 235 -19.94 27.72 -12.40
CA GLY A 235 -19.62 29.05 -11.89
C GLY A 235 -18.42 29.72 -12.57
N GLY A 236 -18.02 29.24 -13.77
CA GLY A 236 -16.82 29.70 -14.47
C GLY A 236 -15.54 28.96 -14.08
N TYR A 237 -15.62 27.96 -13.19
CA TYR A 237 -14.48 27.14 -12.82
C TYR A 237 -14.12 26.16 -13.95
N THR A 238 -12.86 26.16 -14.37
CA THR A 238 -12.34 25.35 -15.48
C THR A 238 -11.60 24.09 -15.04
N GLY A 239 -11.50 23.84 -13.72
CA GLY A 239 -10.82 22.67 -13.19
C GLY A 239 -11.70 21.41 -13.14
N SER A 240 -11.26 20.43 -12.36
CA SER A 240 -11.89 19.11 -12.33
C SER A 240 -13.29 19.11 -11.69
N ASP A 241 -14.13 18.14 -12.05
CA ASP A 241 -15.47 17.97 -11.46
C ASP A 241 -15.40 17.68 -9.95
N ALA A 242 -14.34 17.00 -9.50
CA ALA A 242 -14.11 16.67 -8.10
C ALA A 242 -13.78 17.91 -7.26
N GLU A 243 -12.91 18.78 -7.77
CA GLU A 243 -12.59 20.07 -7.16
C GLU A 243 -13.81 20.99 -7.13
N PHE A 244 -14.56 21.03 -8.23
CA PHE A 244 -15.79 21.79 -8.32
C PHE A 244 -16.83 21.33 -7.28
N ARG A 245 -17.02 20.01 -7.16
CA ARG A 245 -17.89 19.43 -6.13
C ARG A 245 -17.44 19.80 -4.73
N SER A 246 -16.14 19.79 -4.44
CA SER A 246 -15.59 20.18 -3.14
C SER A 246 -15.94 21.64 -2.79
N ALA A 247 -15.97 22.55 -3.77
CA ALA A 247 -16.38 23.94 -3.57
C ALA A 247 -17.87 24.05 -3.21
N ILE A 248 -18.73 23.27 -3.88
CA ILE A 248 -20.16 23.24 -3.57
C ILE A 248 -20.39 22.69 -2.16
N GLU A 249 -19.70 21.60 -1.80
CA GLU A 249 -19.79 21.01 -0.46
C GLU A 249 -19.34 22.00 0.62
N TYR A 250 -18.28 22.77 0.37
CA TYR A 250 -17.86 23.86 1.26
C TYR A 250 -18.97 24.91 1.44
N MET A 251 -19.59 25.38 0.36
CA MET A 251 -20.69 26.37 0.42
C MET A 251 -21.89 25.84 1.19
N VAL A 252 -22.26 24.60 0.94
CA VAL A 252 -23.41 23.93 1.57
C VAL A 252 -23.16 23.68 3.05
N ASN A 253 -21.99 23.15 3.42
CA ASN A 253 -21.66 22.84 4.81
C ASN A 253 -21.58 24.09 5.70
N ASN A 254 -21.17 25.22 5.13
CA ASN A 254 -21.16 26.50 5.83
C ASN A 254 -22.53 27.21 5.82
N SER A 255 -23.53 26.65 5.14
CA SER A 255 -24.87 27.22 5.01
C SER A 255 -25.98 26.27 5.48
N LYS A 256 -25.63 25.22 6.22
CA LYS A 256 -26.57 24.34 6.95
C LYS A 256 -26.91 24.92 8.31
#